data_AF-A0A972XSQ5-F1
#
_entry.id   AF-A0A972XSQ5-F1
#
_cell.length_a   1.000
_cell.length_b   1.000
_cell.length_c   1.000
_cell.angle_alpha   90.00
_cell.angle_beta   90.00
_cell.angle_gamma   90.00
#
_symmetry.space_group_name_H-M   'P 1'
#
loop_
_entity.id
_entity.type
_entity.pdbx_description
1 polymer ?
#
loop_
_entity_poly.entity_id
_entity_poly.type
_entity_poly.pdbx_seq_one_letter_code
_entity_poly.pdbx_strand_id
1 'polypeptide(L)'
;MSHDNFEIGQKFFFDAAHTLNREIEADSSRRIHGHTYYAEATVSGQPDPRTGMVVDLGLVRLAIEQLRPQLDHRMLDDVPGLGPATLENLCAFIWRALLPSLPQLSSVRVWRDSIGDSCTLRATAAKNSL
;
A
#
# COMPACT_ATOMS: atom_id res chain seq x y z
N MET A 1 -19.23 19.23 18.67
CA MET A 1 -18.55 18.09 19.33
C MET A 1 -17.51 17.59 18.35
N SER A 2 -16.25 17.41 18.76
CA SER A 2 -15.26 16.77 17.90
C SER A 2 -15.73 15.34 17.65
N HIS A 3 -15.91 14.96 16.39
CA HIS A 3 -16.09 13.56 16.03
C HIS A 3 -14.69 12.95 15.98
N ASP A 4 -14.33 12.17 17.00
CA ASP A 4 -13.03 11.50 17.08
C ASP A 4 -12.83 10.59 15.88
N ASN A 5 -11.83 10.83 15.03
CA ASN A 5 -11.58 10.00 13.86
C ASN A 5 -10.58 8.90 14.19
N PHE A 6 -10.93 7.65 13.91
CA PHE A 6 -10.08 6.49 14.20
C PHE A 6 -9.39 6.00 12.93
N GLU A 7 -8.17 5.50 13.07
CA GLU A 7 -7.45 4.79 12.02
C GLU A 7 -7.20 3.35 12.45
N ILE A 8 -7.43 2.40 11.54
CA ILE A 8 -7.04 1.01 11.74
C ILE A 8 -6.22 0.52 10.55
N GLY A 9 -5.13 -0.18 10.83
CA GLY A 9 -4.16 -0.64 9.84
C GLY A 9 -4.06 -2.17 9.80
N GLN A 10 -3.90 -2.73 8.61
CA GLN A 10 -3.55 -4.13 8.41
C GLN A 10 -2.24 -4.22 7.63
N LYS A 11 -1.24 -4.84 8.26
CA LYS A 11 0.07 -5.09 7.65
C LYS A 11 0.07 -6.40 6.87
N PHE A 12 0.86 -6.44 5.82
CA PHE A 12 1.24 -7.63 5.06
C PHE A 12 2.65 -7.44 4.49
N PHE A 13 3.20 -8.49 3.89
CA PHE A 13 4.48 -8.44 3.21
C PHE A 13 4.42 -9.25 1.92
N PHE A 14 5.37 -8.99 1.03
CA PHE A 14 5.58 -9.77 -0.18
C PHE A 14 7.06 -9.74 -0.57
N ASP A 15 7.55 -10.85 -1.11
CA ASP A 15 8.92 -10.96 -1.63
C ASP A 15 8.90 -10.81 -3.14
N ALA A 16 9.65 -9.85 -3.69
CA ALA A 16 9.64 -9.60 -5.13
C ALA A 16 10.98 -9.11 -5.67
N ALA A 17 11.20 -9.36 -6.96
CA ALA A 17 12.37 -8.88 -7.69
C ALA A 17 12.00 -7.75 -8.65
N HIS A 18 12.96 -6.87 -8.96
CA HIS A 18 12.78 -5.77 -9.90
C HIS A 18 14.11 -5.25 -10.47
N THR A 19 14.01 -4.34 -11.42
CA THR A 19 15.10 -3.44 -11.79
C THR A 19 14.67 -1.98 -11.63
N LEU A 20 15.65 -1.07 -11.54
CA LEU A 20 15.42 0.37 -11.55
C LEU A 20 16.53 1.08 -12.33
N ASN A 21 16.18 2.17 -13.01
CA ASN A 21 17.16 3.03 -13.66
C ASN A 21 17.41 4.26 -12.79
N ARG A 22 18.34 4.15 -11.82
CA ARG A 22 18.71 5.27 -10.93
C ARG A 22 19.94 6.02 -11.46
N GLU A 23 20.07 7.28 -11.07
CA GLU A 23 21.28 8.07 -11.32
C GLU A 23 22.40 7.73 -10.32
N ILE A 24 22.06 7.62 -9.04
CA ILE A 24 22.96 7.19 -7.96
C ILE A 24 22.72 5.70 -7.71
N GLU A 25 23.78 4.92 -7.46
CA GLU A 25 23.72 3.45 -7.41
C GLU A 25 23.19 2.83 -8.71
N ALA A 26 23.51 3.45 -9.85
CA ALA A 26 22.99 3.08 -11.16
C ALA A 26 23.30 1.61 -11.53
N ASP A 27 24.51 1.13 -11.27
CA ASP A 27 24.91 -0.23 -11.66
C ASP A 27 24.19 -1.31 -10.88
N SER A 28 24.02 -1.15 -9.57
CA SER A 28 23.29 -2.12 -8.74
C SER A 28 21.79 -2.05 -9.00
N SER A 29 21.22 -0.86 -9.17
CA SER A 29 19.79 -0.70 -9.43
C SER A 29 19.35 -1.29 -10.77
N ARG A 30 20.19 -1.22 -11.81
CA ARG A 30 19.87 -1.79 -13.13
C ARG A 30 19.92 -3.32 -13.19
N ARG A 31 20.60 -3.98 -12.24
CA ARG A 31 20.61 -5.44 -12.17
C ARG A 31 19.30 -5.95 -11.57
N ILE A 32 18.93 -7.18 -11.92
CA ILE A 32 17.86 -7.88 -11.22
C ILE A 32 18.29 -8.05 -9.76
N HIS A 33 17.47 -7.54 -8.86
CA HIS A 33 17.60 -7.69 -7.43
C HIS A 33 16.21 -7.77 -6.81
N GLY A 34 16.12 -8.05 -5.52
CA GLY A 34 14.84 -8.17 -4.87
C GLY A 34 14.88 -7.79 -3.40
N HIS A 35 13.68 -7.64 -2.85
CA HIS A 35 13.48 -7.26 -1.47
C HIS A 35 12.27 -7.98 -0.89
N THR A 36 12.29 -8.16 0.43
CA THR A 36 11.07 -8.29 1.21
C THR A 36 10.49 -6.90 1.39
N TYR A 37 9.34 -6.65 0.76
CA TYR A 37 8.57 -5.45 0.96
C TYR A 37 7.52 -5.72 2.03
N TYR A 38 7.38 -4.77 2.93
CA TYR A 38 6.25 -4.71 3.85
C TYR A 38 5.30 -3.62 3.38
N ALA A 39 4.01 -3.85 3.60
CA ALA A 39 2.98 -2.89 3.27
C ALA A 39 1.91 -2.83 4.37
N GLU A 40 1.27 -1.68 4.50
CA GLU A 40 0.19 -1.43 5.44
C GLU A 40 -0.92 -0.68 4.72
N ALA A 41 -2.12 -1.25 4.74
CA ALA A 41 -3.33 -0.57 4.31
C ALA A 41 -4.05 -0.05 5.56
N THR A 42 -4.26 1.26 5.63
CA THR A 42 -4.94 1.93 6.73
C THR A 42 -6.24 2.49 6.23
N VAL A 43 -7.32 2.21 6.94
CA VAL A 43 -8.61 2.88 6.75
C VAL A 43 -8.87 3.84 7.90
N SER A 44 -9.67 4.88 7.65
CA SER A 44 -10.10 5.80 8.70
C SER A 44 -11.58 6.10 8.65
N GLY A 45 -12.17 6.35 9.82
CA GLY A 45 -13.58 6.65 9.93
C GLY A 45 -14.10 6.65 11.36
N GLN A 46 -15.41 6.82 11.48
CA GLN A 46 -16.14 6.67 12.74
C GLN A 46 -16.55 5.20 12.92
N PRO A 47 -16.45 4.64 14.14
CA PRO A 47 -17.03 3.34 14.43
C PRO A 47 -18.55 3.34 14.17
N ASP A 48 -19.04 2.33 13.45
CA ASP A 48 -20.48 2.13 13.26
C ASP A 48 -21.17 1.91 14.62
N PRO A 49 -22.27 2.63 14.94
CA PRO A 49 -22.89 2.58 16.27
C PRO A 49 -23.42 1.20 16.70
N ARG A 50 -23.68 0.30 15.75
CA ARG A 50 -24.21 -1.04 16.04
C ARG A 50 -23.11 -2.05 16.26
N THR A 51 -22.03 -1.96 15.48
CA THR A 51 -20.93 -2.95 15.49
C THR A 51 -19.73 -2.49 16.30
N GLY A 52 -19.57 -1.18 16.53
CA GLY A 52 -18.41 -0.60 17.22
C GLY A 52 -17.13 -0.61 16.39
N MET A 53 -17.19 -0.85 15.08
CA MET A 53 -16.02 -0.98 14.19
C MET A 53 -16.00 0.12 13.12
N VAL A 54 -14.81 0.60 12.75
CA VAL A 54 -14.62 1.46 11.55
C VAL A 54 -14.85 0.64 10.27
N VAL A 55 -14.28 -0.56 10.24
CA VAL A 55 -14.52 -1.60 9.24
C VAL A 55 -14.27 -2.97 9.88
N ASP A 56 -14.89 -4.02 9.37
CA ASP A 56 -14.49 -5.38 9.68
C ASP A 56 -13.09 -5.65 9.08
N LEU A 57 -12.07 -5.87 9.93
CA LEU A 57 -10.71 -6.17 9.49
C LEU A 57 -10.61 -7.46 8.65
N GLY A 58 -11.58 -8.36 8.74
CA GLY A 58 -11.70 -9.51 7.85
C GLY A 58 -11.86 -9.11 6.37
N LEU A 59 -12.61 -8.04 6.09
CA LEU A 59 -12.76 -7.50 4.73
C LEU A 59 -11.45 -6.89 4.22
N VAL A 60 -10.70 -6.21 5.10
CA VAL A 60 -9.38 -5.65 4.75
C VAL A 60 -8.40 -6.76 4.39
N ARG A 61 -8.38 -7.85 5.19
CA ARG A 61 -7.53 -9.02 4.91
C ARG A 61 -7.90 -9.71 3.61
N LEU A 62 -9.20 -9.91 3.34
CA LEU A 62 -9.66 -10.52 2.10
C LEU A 62 -9.22 -9.71 0.86
N ALA A 63 -9.35 -8.38 0.90
CA ALA A 63 -8.90 -7.52 -0.19
C ALA A 63 -7.37 -7.61 -0.40
N ILE A 64 -6.60 -7.63 0.69
CA ILE A 64 -5.14 -7.82 0.64
C ILE A 64 -4.78 -9.21 0.08
N GLU A 65 -5.48 -10.28 0.47
CA GLU A 65 -5.24 -11.63 -0.01
C GLU A 65 -5.54 -11.79 -1.51
N GLN A 66 -6.50 -11.03 -2.05
CA GLN A 66 -6.77 -10.99 -3.50
C GLN A 66 -5.71 -10.19 -4.27
N LEU A 67 -5.13 -9.15 -3.66
CA LEU A 67 -4.09 -8.32 -4.26
C LEU A 67 -2.71 -9.00 -4.23
N ARG A 68 -2.32 -9.56 -3.07
CA ARG A 68 -0.95 -10.02 -2.78
C ARG A 68 -0.36 -10.96 -3.85
N PRO A 69 -1.09 -11.93 -4.44
CA PRO A 69 -0.55 -12.81 -5.50
C PRO A 69 -0.11 -12.10 -6.80
N GLN A 70 -0.50 -10.84 -6.98
CA GLN A 70 -0.04 -9.99 -8.08
C GLN A 70 1.37 -9.41 -7.83
N LEU A 71 1.84 -9.44 -6.58
CA LEU A 71 3.13 -8.85 -6.17
C LEU A 71 4.10 -9.91 -5.63
N ASP A 72 3.60 -10.86 -4.83
CA ASP A 72 4.40 -11.87 -4.15
C ASP A 72 5.00 -12.89 -5.11
N HIS A 73 6.30 -13.15 -4.96
CA HIS A 73 7.11 -14.01 -5.81
C HIS A 73 7.06 -13.60 -7.30
N ARG A 74 6.94 -12.30 -7.59
CA ARG A 74 6.92 -11.76 -8.96
C ARG A 74 8.16 -10.96 -9.32
N MET A 75 8.39 -10.84 -10.62
CA MET A 75 9.17 -9.75 -11.20
C MET A 75 8.26 -8.53 -11.33
N LEU A 76 8.48 -7.50 -10.52
CA LEU A 76 7.59 -6.32 -10.45
C LEU A 76 7.54 -5.56 -11.77
N ASP A 77 8.62 -5.58 -12.55
CA ASP A 77 8.70 -4.96 -13.88
C ASP A 77 7.64 -5.53 -14.85
N ASP A 78 7.17 -6.76 -14.62
CA ASP A 78 6.17 -7.45 -15.45
C ASP A 78 4.73 -7.25 -14.93
N VAL A 79 4.53 -6.59 -13.78
CA VAL A 79 3.21 -6.39 -13.17
C VAL A 79 2.45 -5.29 -13.91
N PRO A 80 1.35 -5.60 -14.61
CA PRO A 80 0.64 -4.61 -15.42
C PRO A 80 0.12 -3.45 -14.59
N GLY A 81 0.45 -2.22 -15.01
CA GLY A 81 -0.01 -1.00 -14.35
C GLY A 81 0.73 -0.63 -13.06
N LEU A 82 1.80 -1.35 -12.68
CA LEU A 82 2.69 -0.94 -11.57
C LEU A 82 3.61 0.22 -11.98
N GLY A 83 4.20 0.15 -13.18
CA GLY A 83 5.27 1.06 -13.61
C GLY A 83 6.62 0.68 -12.99
N PRO A 84 7.63 1.57 -13.03
CA PRO A 84 8.92 1.32 -12.37
C PRO A 84 8.69 0.99 -10.89
N ALA A 85 9.31 -0.07 -10.39
CA ALA A 85 9.03 -0.62 -9.06
C ALA A 85 9.66 0.20 -7.91
N THR A 86 9.34 1.49 -7.86
CA THR A 86 9.66 2.39 -6.75
C THR A 86 8.64 2.23 -5.61
N LEU A 87 8.97 2.74 -4.42
CA LEU A 87 8.05 2.66 -3.28
C LEU A 87 6.77 3.48 -3.51
N GLU A 88 6.87 4.61 -4.22
CA GLU A 88 5.73 5.45 -4.59
C GLU A 88 4.77 4.72 -5.54
N ASN A 89 5.31 4.05 -6.57
CA ASN A 89 4.50 3.30 -7.51
C ASN A 89 3.86 2.07 -6.87
N LEU A 90 4.56 1.39 -5.96
CA LEU A 90 3.99 0.32 -5.15
C LEU A 90 2.84 0.82 -4.26
N CYS A 91 3.03 1.94 -3.55
CA CYS A 91 1.94 2.57 -2.78
C CYS A 91 0.73 2.88 -3.66
N ALA A 92 0.96 3.50 -4.83
CA ALA A 92 -0.11 3.88 -5.74
C ALA A 92 -0.83 2.67 -6.37
N PHE A 93 -0.09 1.60 -6.69
CA PHE A 93 -0.65 0.35 -7.21
C PHE A 93 -1.53 -0.34 -6.18
N ILE A 94 -1.01 -0.52 -4.96
CA ILE A 94 -1.76 -1.12 -3.84
C ILE A 94 -3.01 -0.27 -3.53
N TRP A 95 -2.87 1.06 -3.51
CA TRP A 95 -4.00 1.96 -3.33
C TRP A 95 -5.09 1.74 -4.38
N ARG A 96 -4.75 1.77 -5.67
CA ARG A 96 -5.72 1.57 -6.77
C ARG A 96 -6.42 0.21 -6.68
N ALA A 97 -5.70 -0.83 -6.27
CA ALA A 97 -6.25 -2.17 -6.16
C ALA A 97 -7.20 -2.32 -4.96
N LEU A 98 -6.89 -1.68 -3.82
CA LEU A 98 -7.67 -1.81 -2.59
C LEU A 98 -8.87 -0.86 -2.51
N LEU A 99 -8.76 0.34 -3.08
CA LEU A 99 -9.78 1.39 -2.96
C LEU A 99 -11.21 0.95 -3.35
N PRO A 100 -11.44 0.15 -4.43
CA PRO A 100 -12.78 -0.28 -4.80
C PRO A 100 -13.49 -1.12 -3.73
N SER A 101 -12.74 -1.93 -2.98
CA SER A 101 -13.26 -2.78 -1.90
C SER A 101 -13.20 -2.08 -0.54
N LEU A 102 -12.31 -1.10 -0.38
CA LEU A 102 -12.07 -0.35 0.85
C LEU A 102 -12.21 1.17 0.59
N PRO A 103 -13.45 1.69 0.45
CA PRO A 103 -13.66 3.12 0.16
C PRO A 103 -13.21 4.05 1.28
N GLN A 104 -13.01 3.52 2.49
CA GLN A 104 -12.48 4.25 3.66
C GLN A 104 -10.93 4.22 3.73
N LEU A 105 -10.24 3.71 2.71
CA LEU A 105 -8.78 3.67 2.66
C LEU A 105 -8.22 5.10 2.81
N SER A 106 -7.43 5.31 3.86
CA SER A 106 -6.88 6.61 4.24
C SER A 106 -5.39 6.71 3.94
N SER A 107 -4.66 5.60 4.03
CA SER A 107 -3.27 5.54 3.61
C SER A 107 -2.82 4.15 3.20
N VAL A 108 -1.82 4.11 2.33
CA VAL A 108 -1.03 2.92 2.03
C VAL A 108 0.42 3.26 2.29
N ARG A 109 1.10 2.45 3.10
CA ARG A 109 2.54 2.53 3.33
C ARG A 109 3.23 1.32 2.75
N VAL A 110 4.40 1.51 2.13
CA VAL A 110 5.29 0.43 1.70
C VAL A 110 6.69 0.73 2.22
N TRP A 111 7.37 -0.27 2.78
CA TRP A 111 8.72 -0.13 3.33
C TRP A 111 9.56 -1.40 3.17
N ARG A 112 10.88 -1.23 3.32
CA ARG A 112 11.86 -2.32 3.33
C ARG A 112 12.60 -2.32 4.65
N ASP A 113 12.26 -3.25 5.55
CA ASP A 113 12.77 -3.25 6.93
C ASP A 113 14.30 -3.41 6.99
N SER A 114 14.88 -4.18 6.06
CA SER A 114 16.32 -4.43 5.99
C SER A 114 17.17 -3.21 5.62
N ILE A 115 16.58 -2.18 5.01
CA ILE A 115 17.30 -1.00 4.52
C ILE A 115 16.76 0.30 5.14
N GLY A 116 15.56 0.28 5.72
CA GLY A 116 14.97 1.41 6.45
C GLY A 116 14.16 2.38 5.58
N ASP A 117 14.11 2.18 4.27
CA ASP A 117 13.36 3.05 3.36
C ASP A 117 11.85 2.82 3.48
N SER A 118 11.06 3.90 3.38
CA SER A 118 9.60 3.80 3.31
C SER A 118 8.97 4.92 2.49
N CYS A 119 7.80 4.64 1.92
CA CYS A 119 6.91 5.60 1.29
C CYS A 119 5.51 5.45 1.89
N THR A 120 4.77 6.55 2.02
CA THR A 120 3.35 6.52 2.40
C THR A 120 2.55 7.40 1.45
N LEU A 121 1.56 6.82 0.78
CA LEU A 121 0.51 7.53 0.07
C LEU A 121 -0.66 7.75 1.02
N ARG A 122 -1.16 8.98 1.13
CA ARG A 122 -2.34 9.33 1.95
C ARG A 122 -3.43 9.90 1.06
N ALA A 123 -4.69 9.66 1.40
CA ALA A 123 -5.80 10.40 0.82
C ALA A 123 -5.54 11.90 0.99
N THR A 124 -5.65 12.66 -0.09
CA THR A 124 -5.78 14.11 0.05
C THR A 124 -7.14 14.39 0.67
N ALA A 125 -7.17 15.19 1.74
CA ALA A 125 -8.43 15.71 2.26
C ALA A 125 -9.22 16.30 1.09
N ALA A 126 -10.47 15.85 0.90
CA ALA A 126 -11.33 16.46 -0.11
C ALA A 126 -11.34 17.97 0.18
N LYS A 127 -10.88 18.79 -0.77
CA LYS A 127 -11.19 20.21 -0.71
C LYS A 127 -12.71 20.26 -0.80
N ASN A 128 -13.37 20.55 0.32
CA ASN A 128 -14.78 20.93 0.29
C ASN A 128 -14.86 22.17 -0.59
N SER A 129 -15.18 21.98 -1.87
CA SER A 129 -15.62 23.07 -2.73
C SER A 129 -16.94 23.56 -2.16
N LEU A 130 -16.92 24.80 -1.70
CA LEU A 130 -18.09 25.59 -1.33
C LEU A 130 -19.09 25.66 -2.48
#